data_AF-A0A2E1NZV2-F1
#
_entry.id   AF-A0A2E1NZV2-F1
#
_cell.length_a   1.000
_cell.length_b   1.000
_cell.length_c   1.000
_cell.angle_alpha   90.00
_cell.angle_beta   90.00
_cell.angle_gamma   90.00
#
_symmetry.space_group_name_H-M   'P 1'
#
loop_
_entity.id
_entity.type
_entity.pdbx_description
1 polymer ?
#
loop_
_entity_poly.entity_id
_entity_poly.type
_entity_poly.pdbx_seq_one_letter_code
_entity_poly.pdbx_strand_id
1 'polypeptide(L)'
;MSERWSWVPHLWGLLTPLITAACLFVGGQWMALPLVLFLGVYPLIEIALGQSDKTEPLQEGRAHNVIVHLHAVLVPLMVCVLLWRVSVDGWTLMVGLGAASAGLSNGASGIVAAHELGHRRPRSKSWWTARLSLFSVLYLHFTTEHNHTHHRHWARDVDPTSSPWGRSVYYHVLQTVPRQVKGAYRARPVDTRRALSIEALLLAGLALVGWPFLAAFLAQAAVAIYLLEFVNYLQHHGLRRGDDERPNATHAWESRHRLSRWTLMELPLHPSHHLKASTPYQRLEVRDEAPQLPLGYYGMFWVALIPPLFGRLLRKQAKIVGLPA
;
A
#
# COMPACT_ATOMS: atom_id res chain seq x y z
N MET A 1 -19.02 -19.96 -4.68
CA MET A 1 -19.51 -18.82 -5.47
C MET A 1 -19.26 -19.18 -6.93
N SER A 2 -20.20 -18.97 -7.85
CA SER A 2 -19.89 -19.19 -9.27
C SER A 2 -18.78 -18.23 -9.71
N GLU A 3 -17.99 -18.62 -10.72
CA GLU A 3 -16.93 -17.80 -11.33
C GLU A 3 -17.40 -16.37 -11.70
N ARG A 4 -18.72 -16.19 -11.87
CA ARG A 4 -19.36 -14.91 -12.19
C ARG A 4 -19.25 -13.85 -11.07
N TRP A 5 -19.04 -14.23 -9.81
CA TRP A 5 -19.14 -13.32 -8.65
C TRP A 5 -17.89 -13.20 -7.78
N SER A 6 -16.74 -13.75 -8.20
CA SER A 6 -15.49 -13.65 -7.41
C SER A 6 -14.93 -12.23 -7.26
N TRP A 7 -15.48 -11.25 -7.99
CA TRP A 7 -15.18 -9.82 -7.80
C TRP A 7 -15.96 -9.18 -6.65
N VAL A 8 -17.08 -9.77 -6.20
CA VAL A 8 -17.95 -9.19 -5.14
C VAL A 8 -17.21 -8.94 -3.83
N PRO A 9 -16.35 -9.86 -3.34
CA PRO A 9 -15.62 -9.62 -2.09
C PRO A 9 -14.71 -8.38 -2.16
N HIS A 10 -14.15 -8.08 -3.33
CA HIS A 10 -13.30 -6.90 -3.55
C HIS A 10 -14.04 -5.57 -3.38
N LEU A 11 -15.38 -5.55 -3.46
CA LEU A 11 -16.17 -4.36 -3.13
C LEU A 11 -16.01 -3.93 -1.67
N TRP A 12 -15.64 -4.85 -0.77
CA TRP A 12 -15.38 -4.52 0.63
C TRP A 12 -14.23 -3.51 0.77
N GLY A 13 -13.25 -3.57 -0.14
CA GLY A 13 -12.17 -2.58 -0.19
C GLY A 13 -12.70 -1.16 -0.33
N LEU A 14 -13.75 -0.94 -1.14
CA LEU A 14 -14.31 0.38 -1.40
C LEU A 14 -15.03 0.98 -0.19
N LEU A 15 -15.38 0.18 0.83
CA LEU A 15 -16.00 0.69 2.05
C LEU A 15 -15.07 1.66 2.80
N THR A 16 -13.76 1.39 2.84
CA THR A 16 -12.80 2.26 3.54
C THR A 16 -12.80 3.69 2.98
N PRO A 17 -12.55 3.92 1.67
CA PRO A 17 -12.57 5.26 1.10
C PRO A 17 -13.98 5.89 1.11
N LEU A 18 -15.06 5.12 0.90
CA LEU A 18 -16.40 5.70 0.94
C LEU A 18 -16.79 6.20 2.33
N ILE A 19 -16.54 5.40 3.37
CA ILE A 19 -16.81 5.78 4.77
C ILE A 19 -15.93 6.96 5.17
N THR A 20 -14.65 6.94 4.79
CA THR A 20 -13.71 8.03 5.13
C THR A 20 -14.14 9.34 4.49
N ALA A 21 -14.51 9.33 3.20
CA ALA A 21 -14.99 10.52 2.52
C ALA A 21 -16.28 11.06 3.16
N ALA A 22 -17.23 10.19 3.51
CA ALA A 22 -18.45 10.58 4.21
C ALA A 22 -18.15 11.17 5.60
N CYS A 23 -17.22 10.58 6.36
CA CYS A 23 -16.82 11.08 7.68
C CYS A 23 -16.15 12.46 7.61
N LEU A 24 -15.29 12.69 6.61
CA LEU A 24 -14.72 14.01 6.34
C LEU A 24 -15.78 15.01 5.89
N PHE A 25 -16.75 14.56 5.09
CA PHE A 25 -17.84 15.42 4.63
C PHE A 25 -18.77 15.83 5.77
N VAL A 26 -19.02 14.96 6.75
CA VAL A 26 -19.81 15.29 7.95
C VAL A 26 -18.99 16.14 8.94
N GLY A 27 -17.72 15.82 9.17
CA GLY A 27 -16.84 16.55 10.07
C GLY A 27 -17.00 16.17 11.55
N GLY A 28 -16.41 16.98 12.43
CA GLY A 28 -16.42 16.73 13.88
C GLY A 28 -15.76 15.40 14.29
N GLN A 29 -16.31 14.76 15.31
CA GLN A 29 -15.79 13.49 15.85
C GLN A 29 -15.79 12.32 14.85
N TRP A 30 -16.65 12.38 13.83
CA TRP A 30 -16.74 11.35 12.81
C TRP A 30 -15.46 11.20 12.01
N MET A 31 -14.64 12.25 11.92
CA MET A 31 -13.34 12.22 11.24
C MET A 31 -12.36 11.22 11.86
N ALA A 32 -12.56 10.78 13.12
CA ALA A 32 -11.77 9.75 13.76
C ALA A 32 -12.29 8.32 13.54
N LEU A 33 -13.53 8.15 13.08
CA LEU A 33 -14.17 6.84 12.94
C LEU A 33 -13.41 5.89 11.98
N PRO A 34 -12.88 6.33 10.83
CA PRO A 34 -12.13 5.44 9.95
C PRO A 34 -10.89 4.82 10.62
N LEU A 35 -10.21 5.55 11.51
CA LEU A 35 -9.10 5.00 12.31
C LEU A 35 -9.58 3.85 13.20
N VAL A 36 -10.72 4.03 13.88
CA VAL A 36 -11.29 3.00 14.77
C VAL A 36 -11.70 1.77 13.97
N LEU A 37 -12.37 1.95 12.83
CA LEU A 37 -12.80 0.84 11.98
C LEU A 37 -11.61 0.05 11.45
N PHE A 38 -10.62 0.74 10.90
CA PHE A 38 -9.50 0.09 10.24
C PHE A 38 -8.49 -0.49 11.23
N LEU A 39 -8.15 0.22 12.30
CA LEU A 39 -7.14 -0.21 13.26
C LEU A 39 -7.74 -1.12 14.35
N GLY A 40 -9.02 -0.96 14.69
CA GLY A 40 -9.69 -1.77 15.71
C GLY A 40 -10.53 -2.90 15.12
N VAL A 41 -11.44 -2.60 14.19
CA VAL A 41 -12.47 -3.55 13.74
C VAL A 41 -11.96 -4.51 12.66
N TYR A 42 -11.19 -4.02 11.68
CA TYR A 42 -10.71 -4.86 10.56
C TYR A 42 -9.84 -6.05 11.00
N PRO A 43 -8.91 -5.92 11.97
CA PRO A 43 -8.19 -7.08 12.50
C PRO A 43 -9.12 -8.16 13.08
N LEU A 44 -10.21 -7.77 13.74
CA LEU A 44 -11.18 -8.71 14.32
C LEU A 44 -12.00 -9.41 13.23
N ILE A 45 -12.45 -8.65 12.22
CA ILE A 45 -13.14 -9.20 11.04
C ILE A 45 -12.21 -10.18 10.31
N GLU A 46 -10.94 -9.85 10.16
CA GLU A 46 -9.96 -10.69 9.50
C GLU A 46 -9.76 -12.03 10.21
N ILE A 47 -9.66 -12.02 11.54
CA ILE A 47 -9.61 -13.25 12.35
C ILE A 47 -10.89 -14.07 12.14
N ALA A 48 -12.06 -13.43 12.16
CA ALA A 48 -13.35 -14.10 12.00
C ALA A 48 -13.55 -14.70 10.59
N LEU A 49 -13.07 -14.03 9.54
CA LEU A 49 -13.19 -14.50 8.16
C LEU A 49 -12.21 -15.62 7.81
N GLY A 50 -11.07 -15.69 8.50
CA GLY A 50 -10.04 -16.69 8.31
C GLY A 50 -9.27 -16.56 6.97
N GLN A 51 -8.68 -17.68 6.54
CA GLN A 51 -7.85 -17.77 5.34
C GLN A 51 -8.55 -18.54 4.22
N SER A 52 -8.06 -18.38 2.99
CA SER A 52 -8.52 -19.15 1.84
C SER A 52 -7.41 -19.26 0.79
N ASP A 53 -7.23 -20.45 0.24
CA ASP A 53 -6.29 -20.70 -0.87
C ASP A 53 -6.93 -20.56 -2.25
N LYS A 54 -8.26 -20.36 -2.30
CA LYS A 54 -8.99 -20.24 -3.57
C LYS A 54 -8.56 -18.98 -4.33
N THR A 55 -8.18 -19.16 -5.59
CA THR A 55 -7.85 -18.14 -6.58
C THR A 55 -8.50 -18.53 -7.92
N GLU A 56 -8.66 -17.57 -8.83
CA GLU A 56 -9.27 -17.78 -10.15
C GLU A 56 -8.36 -17.20 -11.26
N PRO A 57 -7.25 -17.87 -11.62
CA PRO A 57 -6.19 -17.30 -12.46
C PRO A 57 -6.63 -16.96 -13.89
N LEU A 58 -7.72 -17.59 -14.36
CA LEU A 58 -8.24 -17.43 -15.72
C LEU A 58 -9.34 -16.37 -15.82
N GLN A 59 -9.70 -15.71 -14.71
CA GLN A 59 -10.87 -14.85 -14.68
C GLN A 59 -10.78 -13.63 -15.61
N GLU A 60 -11.91 -13.25 -16.22
CA GLU A 60 -12.08 -11.98 -16.92
C GLU A 60 -12.11 -10.78 -15.97
N GLY A 61 -11.38 -9.72 -16.32
CA GLY A 61 -11.04 -8.64 -15.40
C GLY A 61 -11.94 -7.42 -15.40
N ARG A 62 -13.10 -7.37 -16.11
CA ARG A 62 -13.83 -6.09 -16.28
C ARG A 62 -14.28 -5.46 -14.96
N ALA A 63 -14.96 -6.22 -14.09
CA ALA A 63 -15.41 -5.72 -12.79
C ALA A 63 -14.22 -5.37 -11.87
N HIS A 64 -13.24 -6.28 -11.79
CA HIS A 64 -11.98 -6.06 -11.07
C HIS A 64 -11.26 -4.78 -11.52
N ASN A 65 -11.26 -4.53 -12.84
CA ASN A 65 -10.69 -3.35 -13.45
C ASN A 65 -11.42 -2.08 -13.03
N VAL A 66 -12.76 -2.08 -13.00
CA VAL A 66 -13.54 -0.94 -12.52
C VAL A 66 -13.22 -0.67 -11.05
N ILE A 67 -13.21 -1.71 -10.21
CA ILE A 67 -12.95 -1.60 -8.76
C ILE A 67 -11.59 -0.92 -8.49
N VAL A 68 -10.53 -1.38 -9.14
CA VAL A 68 -9.19 -0.79 -8.93
C VAL A 68 -9.11 0.67 -9.41
N HIS A 69 -9.81 1.04 -10.49
CA HIS A 69 -9.86 2.44 -10.92
C HIS A 69 -10.68 3.30 -9.95
N LEU A 70 -11.77 2.78 -9.39
CA LEU A 70 -12.55 3.48 -8.37
C LEU A 70 -11.69 3.79 -7.14
N HIS A 71 -10.94 2.81 -6.63
CA HIS A 71 -10.00 3.03 -5.53
C HIS A 71 -9.00 4.16 -5.84
N ALA A 72 -8.37 4.14 -7.00
CA ALA A 72 -7.37 5.14 -7.38
C ALA A 72 -7.98 6.54 -7.63
N VAL A 73 -9.20 6.63 -8.18
CA VAL A 73 -9.91 7.91 -8.40
C VAL A 73 -10.43 8.51 -7.09
N LEU A 74 -10.76 7.67 -6.10
CA LEU A 74 -11.21 8.15 -4.79
C LEU A 74 -10.10 8.88 -4.01
N VAL A 75 -8.82 8.68 -4.33
CA VAL A 75 -7.70 9.36 -3.66
C VAL A 75 -7.70 10.88 -3.90
N PRO A 76 -7.65 11.40 -5.15
CA PRO A 76 -7.73 12.84 -5.36
C PRO A 76 -9.05 13.43 -4.84
N LEU A 77 -10.17 12.70 -4.93
CA LEU A 77 -11.44 13.13 -4.35
C LEU A 77 -11.33 13.27 -2.82
N MET A 78 -10.74 12.29 -2.14
CA MET A 78 -10.50 12.31 -0.70
C MET A 78 -9.69 13.53 -0.27
N VAL A 79 -8.63 13.83 -1.03
CA VAL A 79 -7.80 15.02 -0.78
C VAL A 79 -8.62 16.30 -0.98
N CYS A 80 -9.42 16.39 -2.03
CA CYS A 80 -10.31 17.55 -2.23
C CYS A 80 -11.30 17.73 -1.07
N VAL A 81 -11.93 16.65 -0.59
CA VAL A 81 -12.85 16.70 0.56
C VAL A 81 -12.11 17.11 1.84
N LEU A 82 -10.89 16.61 2.06
CA LEU A 82 -10.06 17.00 3.20
C LEU A 82 -9.68 18.48 3.14
N LEU A 83 -9.25 18.99 1.99
CA LEU A 83 -8.87 20.41 1.85
C LEU A 83 -10.09 21.33 1.94
N TRP A 84 -11.26 20.91 1.43
CA TRP A 84 -12.52 21.60 1.66
C TRP A 84 -12.87 21.63 3.16
N ARG A 85 -12.73 20.50 3.86
CA ARG A 85 -12.93 20.43 5.31
C ARG A 85 -12.01 21.39 6.08
N VAL A 86 -10.74 21.49 5.70
CA VAL A 86 -9.79 22.48 6.23
C VAL A 86 -10.26 23.91 5.96
N SER A 87 -10.86 24.20 4.80
CA SER A 87 -11.36 25.56 4.50
C SER A 87 -12.57 25.97 5.35
N VAL A 88 -13.34 25.00 5.86
CA VAL A 88 -14.51 25.26 6.72
C VAL A 88 -14.08 25.36 8.18
N ASP A 89 -13.29 24.39 8.66
CA ASP A 89 -13.02 24.23 10.10
C ASP A 89 -11.65 24.79 10.53
N GLY A 90 -10.76 25.12 9.60
CA GLY A 90 -9.36 25.45 9.88
C GLY A 90 -8.55 24.25 10.37
N TRP A 91 -7.44 24.50 11.09
CA TRP A 91 -6.67 23.43 11.73
C TRP A 91 -7.18 23.16 13.15
N THR A 92 -7.76 21.98 13.35
CA THR A 92 -8.22 21.49 14.66
C THR A 92 -7.72 20.06 14.88
N LEU A 93 -7.79 19.57 16.13
CA LEU A 93 -7.49 18.17 16.43
C LEU A 93 -8.31 17.21 15.55
N MET A 94 -9.59 17.51 15.35
CA MET A 94 -10.48 16.66 14.55
C MET A 94 -10.10 16.68 13.06
N VAL A 95 -9.64 17.81 12.53
CA VAL A 95 -9.09 17.88 11.16
C VAL A 95 -7.77 17.11 11.06
N GLY A 96 -6.92 17.15 12.09
CA GLY A 96 -5.72 16.31 12.16
C GLY A 96 -6.04 14.81 12.15
N LEU A 97 -7.04 14.37 12.92
CA LEU A 97 -7.54 12.99 12.88
C LEU A 97 -8.18 12.65 11.53
N GLY A 98 -8.89 13.60 10.91
CA GLY A 98 -9.42 13.48 9.56
C GLY A 98 -8.32 13.29 8.52
N ALA A 99 -7.22 14.04 8.60
CA ALA A 99 -6.06 13.87 7.74
C ALA A 99 -5.41 12.49 7.94
N ALA A 100 -5.30 12.02 9.19
CA ALA A 100 -4.82 10.66 9.47
C ALA A 100 -5.76 9.58 8.89
N SER A 101 -7.07 9.73 9.04
CA SER A 101 -8.09 8.86 8.41
C SER A 101 -7.98 8.84 6.89
N ALA A 102 -7.85 10.02 6.28
CA ALA A 102 -7.65 10.18 4.83
C ALA A 102 -6.38 9.47 4.38
N GLY A 103 -5.26 9.68 5.08
CA GLY A 103 -3.98 9.04 4.77
C GLY A 103 -4.03 7.52 4.93
N LEU A 104 -4.72 7.02 5.95
CA LEU A 104 -4.93 5.59 6.17
C LEU A 104 -5.69 4.96 4.99
N SER A 105 -6.80 5.59 4.58
CA SER A 105 -7.60 5.16 3.43
C SER A 105 -6.81 5.24 2.12
N ASN A 106 -6.09 6.35 1.91
CA ASN A 106 -5.30 6.59 0.72
C ASN A 106 -4.11 5.63 0.62
N GLY A 107 -3.48 5.25 1.74
CA GLY A 107 -2.42 4.25 1.76
C GLY A 107 -2.94 2.84 1.51
N ALA A 108 -3.93 2.39 2.30
CA ALA A 108 -4.41 1.02 2.26
C ALA A 108 -5.17 0.66 0.98
N SER A 109 -5.96 1.59 0.44
CA SER A 109 -6.80 1.34 -0.74
C SER A 109 -6.27 2.06 -1.98
N GLY A 110 -5.82 3.31 -1.82
CA GLY A 110 -5.41 4.18 -2.92
C GLY A 110 -4.08 3.80 -3.54
N ILE A 111 -3.02 3.74 -2.73
CA ILE A 111 -1.67 3.40 -3.20
C ILE A 111 -1.63 1.97 -3.73
N VAL A 112 -2.32 1.02 -3.08
CA VAL A 112 -2.43 -0.36 -3.57
C VAL A 112 -3.05 -0.41 -4.98
N ALA A 113 -4.11 0.36 -5.21
CA ALA A 113 -4.69 0.47 -6.55
C ALA A 113 -3.76 1.18 -7.53
N ALA A 114 -3.06 2.23 -7.12
CA ALA A 114 -2.09 2.93 -7.96
C ALA A 114 -0.89 2.05 -8.31
N HIS A 115 -0.48 1.15 -7.41
CA HIS A 115 0.54 0.14 -7.63
C HIS A 115 0.13 -0.80 -8.78
N GLU A 116 -1.04 -1.43 -8.68
CA GLU A 116 -1.59 -2.29 -9.73
C GLU A 116 -1.76 -1.56 -11.07
N LEU A 117 -2.32 -0.34 -11.06
CA LEU A 117 -2.51 0.45 -12.28
C LEU A 117 -1.19 0.96 -12.87
N GLY A 118 -0.16 1.14 -12.04
CA GLY A 118 1.17 1.62 -12.42
C GLY A 118 2.00 0.59 -13.19
N HIS A 119 1.71 -0.70 -13.04
CA HIS A 119 2.31 -1.79 -13.83
C HIS A 119 1.76 -1.90 -15.25
N ARG A 120 0.64 -1.22 -15.52
CA ARG A 120 -0.01 -1.29 -16.82
C ARG A 120 0.71 -0.44 -17.85
N ARG A 121 0.33 -0.63 -19.12
CA ARG A 121 0.96 0.02 -20.27
C ARG A 121 1.21 1.51 -20.00
N PRO A 122 2.47 1.99 -20.08
CA PRO A 122 2.79 3.39 -19.87
C PRO A 122 1.93 4.31 -20.73
N ARG A 123 1.51 5.46 -20.16
CA ARG A 123 0.62 6.46 -20.79
C ARG A 123 -0.80 6.00 -21.13
N SER A 124 -1.21 4.79 -20.72
CA SER A 124 -2.62 4.40 -20.77
C SER A 124 -3.48 5.19 -19.77
N LYS A 125 -4.81 5.09 -19.88
CA LYS A 125 -5.75 5.68 -18.89
C LYS A 125 -5.42 5.19 -17.48
N SER A 126 -5.25 3.88 -17.30
CA SER A 126 -4.84 3.28 -16.02
C SER A 126 -3.54 3.87 -15.47
N TRP A 127 -2.52 3.99 -16.32
CA TRP A 127 -1.24 4.55 -15.90
C TRP A 127 -1.38 5.99 -15.42
N TRP A 128 -2.16 6.82 -16.13
CA TRP A 128 -2.42 8.19 -15.69
C TRP A 128 -3.26 8.26 -14.41
N THR A 129 -4.22 7.36 -14.22
CA THR A 129 -4.97 7.25 -12.97
C THR A 129 -4.04 6.89 -11.80
N ALA A 130 -3.11 5.97 -11.97
CA ALA A 130 -2.08 5.66 -10.97
C ALA A 130 -1.23 6.89 -10.62
N ARG A 131 -0.76 7.61 -11.65
CA ARG A 131 0.05 8.82 -11.49
C ARG A 131 -0.69 9.91 -10.73
N LEU A 132 -1.95 10.15 -11.05
CA LEU A 132 -2.78 11.14 -10.34
C LEU A 132 -2.97 10.73 -8.87
N SER A 133 -3.29 9.46 -8.62
CA SER A 133 -3.43 8.94 -7.26
C SER A 133 -2.15 9.08 -6.42
N LEU A 134 -0.98 8.77 -6.99
CA LEU A 134 0.31 8.89 -6.29
C LEU A 134 0.73 10.35 -6.08
N PHE A 135 0.43 11.23 -7.02
CA PHE A 135 0.64 12.66 -6.88
C PHE A 135 -0.15 13.23 -5.71
N SER A 136 -1.40 12.78 -5.52
CA SER A 136 -2.27 13.17 -4.40
C SER A 136 -1.75 12.76 -3.02
N VAL A 137 -0.68 11.96 -2.94
CA VAL A 137 -0.07 11.50 -1.68
C VAL A 137 1.45 11.72 -1.64
N LEU A 138 2.00 12.59 -2.51
CA LEU A 138 3.44 12.91 -2.58
C LEU A 138 4.37 11.70 -2.82
N TYR A 139 3.90 10.71 -3.57
CA TYR A 139 4.66 9.49 -3.83
C TYR A 139 4.80 9.17 -5.31
N LEU A 140 4.88 10.20 -6.16
CA LEU A 140 4.85 10.09 -7.61
C LEU A 140 6.09 9.40 -8.20
N HIS A 141 7.21 9.37 -7.48
CA HIS A 141 8.43 8.65 -7.87
C HIS A 141 8.28 7.12 -7.74
N PHE A 142 7.32 6.64 -6.96
CA PHE A 142 7.14 5.22 -6.63
C PHE A 142 7.07 4.31 -7.86
N THR A 143 6.24 4.62 -8.85
CA THR A 143 6.13 3.77 -10.06
C THR A 143 7.46 3.64 -10.82
N THR A 144 8.31 4.67 -10.75
CA THR A 144 9.62 4.64 -11.37
C THR A 144 10.55 3.73 -10.58
N GLU A 145 10.61 3.94 -9.26
CA GLU A 145 11.43 3.13 -8.37
C GLU A 145 11.02 1.66 -8.43
N HIS A 146 9.73 1.41 -8.21
CA HIS A 146 9.19 0.08 -8.02
C HIS A 146 9.36 -0.77 -9.29
N ASN A 147 9.03 -0.21 -10.46
CA ASN A 147 9.05 -0.95 -11.72
C ASN A 147 10.45 -1.12 -12.31
N HIS A 148 11.38 -0.19 -12.04
CA HIS A 148 12.73 -0.23 -12.63
C HIS A 148 13.83 -0.68 -11.66
N THR A 149 13.57 -0.65 -10.35
CA THR A 149 14.54 -0.97 -9.30
C THR A 149 14.06 -2.14 -8.46
N HIS A 150 12.96 -1.99 -7.73
CA HIS A 150 12.52 -3.00 -6.77
C HIS A 150 12.22 -4.35 -7.43
N HIS A 151 11.38 -4.42 -8.47
CA HIS A 151 11.08 -5.68 -9.17
C HIS A 151 12.30 -6.39 -9.75
N ARG A 152 13.37 -5.65 -10.04
CA ARG A 152 14.63 -6.23 -10.52
C ARG A 152 15.48 -6.78 -9.38
N HIS A 153 15.47 -6.11 -8.23
CA HIS A 153 16.43 -6.34 -7.15
C HIS A 153 15.83 -6.85 -5.84
N TRP A 154 14.52 -7.11 -5.79
CA TRP A 154 13.85 -7.59 -4.58
C TRP A 154 14.57 -8.78 -3.94
N ALA A 155 14.53 -8.80 -2.62
CA ALA A 155 15.29 -9.67 -1.72
C ALA A 155 16.83 -9.53 -1.81
N ARG A 156 17.38 -8.50 -2.46
CA ARG A 156 18.81 -8.16 -2.41
C ARG A 156 19.08 -6.95 -1.53
N ASP A 157 20.32 -6.79 -1.09
CA ASP A 157 20.71 -5.65 -0.24
C ASP A 157 20.66 -4.29 -0.96
N VAL A 158 20.75 -4.29 -2.28
CA VAL A 158 20.67 -3.06 -3.09
C VAL A 158 19.24 -2.51 -3.17
N ASP A 159 18.23 -3.34 -2.89
CA ASP A 159 16.82 -2.97 -2.92
C ASP A 159 16.42 -2.28 -1.61
N PRO A 160 15.97 -1.01 -1.64
CA PRO A 160 15.70 -0.23 -0.43
C PRO A 160 14.54 -0.77 0.42
N THR A 161 13.57 -1.44 -0.21
CA THR A 161 12.38 -1.99 0.44
C THR A 161 12.64 -3.37 1.07
N SER A 162 13.68 -4.08 0.64
CA SER A 162 14.07 -5.36 1.24
C SER A 162 14.80 -5.15 2.57
N SER A 163 14.15 -5.53 3.67
CA SER A 163 14.66 -5.33 5.03
C SER A 163 15.32 -6.60 5.59
N PRO A 164 16.49 -6.52 6.24
CA PRO A 164 17.13 -7.67 6.87
C PRO A 164 16.47 -8.01 8.21
N TRP A 165 16.73 -9.22 8.68
CA TRP A 165 16.28 -9.68 9.99
C TRP A 165 16.63 -8.70 11.11
N GLY A 166 15.66 -8.40 11.98
CA GLY A 166 15.87 -7.58 13.17
C GLY A 166 15.82 -6.06 12.93
N ARG A 167 15.70 -5.60 11.68
CA ARG A 167 15.43 -4.18 11.39
C ARG A 167 14.04 -3.80 11.92
N SER A 168 13.92 -2.70 12.67
CA SER A 168 12.60 -2.21 13.11
C SER A 168 11.86 -1.48 11.97
N VAL A 169 10.52 -1.52 12.00
CA VAL A 169 9.68 -0.78 11.04
C VAL A 169 9.99 0.72 11.06
N TYR A 170 10.25 1.29 12.25
CA TYR A 170 10.59 2.71 12.40
C TYR A 170 11.86 3.10 11.65
N TYR A 171 12.93 2.32 11.82
CA TYR A 171 14.18 2.56 11.10
C TYR A 171 14.03 2.25 9.60
N HIS A 172 13.19 1.28 9.23
CA HIS A 172 12.92 0.96 7.84
C HIS A 172 12.27 2.13 7.09
N VAL A 173 11.17 2.68 7.61
CA VAL A 173 10.45 3.78 6.97
C VAL A 173 11.32 5.03 6.84
N LEU A 174 12.13 5.34 7.86
CA LEU A 174 13.00 6.52 7.82
C LEU A 174 14.07 6.45 6.73
N GLN A 175 14.60 5.25 6.43
CA GLN A 175 15.67 5.10 5.45
C GLN A 175 15.19 4.79 4.02
N THR A 176 14.01 4.17 3.88
CA THR A 176 13.55 3.61 2.60
C THR A 176 13.22 4.71 1.59
N VAL A 177 12.44 5.72 1.99
CA VAL A 177 11.98 6.81 1.11
C VAL A 177 13.15 7.55 0.42
N PRO A 178 14.17 8.08 1.11
CA PRO A 178 15.27 8.77 0.44
C PRO A 178 16.09 7.84 -0.46
N ARG A 179 16.20 6.55 -0.12
CA ARG A 179 16.89 5.56 -0.96
C ARG A 179 16.08 5.22 -2.21
N GLN A 180 14.76 5.13 -2.10
CA GLN A 180 13.85 4.94 -3.21
C GLN A 180 13.90 6.11 -4.19
N VAL A 181 13.87 7.35 -3.70
CA VAL A 181 14.06 8.55 -4.54
C VAL A 181 15.41 8.50 -5.26
N LYS A 182 16.49 8.13 -4.57
CA LYS A 182 17.82 7.96 -5.18
C LYS A 182 17.84 6.86 -6.25
N GLY A 183 17.15 5.74 -6.01
CA GLY A 183 16.98 4.65 -6.97
C GLY A 183 16.23 5.10 -8.22
N ALA A 184 15.08 5.74 -8.04
CA ALA A 184 14.29 6.33 -9.11
C ALA A 184 15.10 7.34 -9.95
N TYR A 185 15.89 8.20 -9.28
CA TYR A 185 16.72 9.19 -9.97
C TYR A 185 17.82 8.54 -10.81
N ARG A 186 18.45 7.47 -10.29
CA ARG A 186 19.45 6.69 -11.06
C ARG A 186 18.84 5.98 -12.25
N ALA A 187 17.62 5.45 -12.11
CA ALA A 187 16.93 4.74 -13.18
C ALA A 187 16.39 5.69 -14.25
N ARG A 188 15.75 6.79 -13.85
CA ARG A 188 15.06 7.75 -14.72
C ARG A 188 15.18 9.19 -14.17
N PRO A 189 16.32 9.87 -14.38
CA PRO A 189 16.58 11.17 -13.75
C PRO A 189 15.61 12.27 -14.20
N VAL A 190 15.26 12.31 -15.49
CA VAL A 190 14.34 13.33 -16.03
C VAL A 190 12.93 13.14 -15.52
N ASP A 191 12.42 11.90 -15.52
CA ASP A 191 11.06 11.58 -15.06
C ASP A 191 10.93 11.84 -13.55
N THR A 192 11.94 11.44 -12.77
CA THR A 192 11.98 11.66 -11.32
C THR A 192 12.07 13.15 -10.98
N ARG A 193 12.93 13.92 -11.66
CA ARG A 193 13.02 15.37 -11.43
C ARG A 193 11.68 16.06 -11.72
N ARG A 194 11.00 15.71 -12.83
CA ARG A 194 9.67 16.25 -13.15
C ARG A 194 8.64 15.92 -12.07
N ALA A 195 8.64 14.68 -11.57
CA ALA A 195 7.75 14.26 -10.49
C ALA A 195 7.97 15.06 -9.20
N LEU A 196 9.22 15.18 -8.76
CA LEU A 196 9.55 15.94 -7.54
C LEU A 196 9.27 17.44 -7.72
N SER A 197 9.53 18.01 -8.90
CA SER A 197 9.23 19.42 -9.17
C SER A 197 7.73 19.72 -9.12
N ILE A 198 6.87 18.87 -9.69
CA ILE A 198 5.42 19.12 -9.65
C ILE A 198 4.86 18.94 -8.23
N GLU A 199 5.39 17.99 -7.46
CA GLU A 199 5.05 17.82 -6.04
C GLU A 199 5.51 19.03 -5.20
N ALA A 200 6.71 19.54 -5.44
CA ALA A 200 7.20 20.75 -4.78
C ALA A 200 6.35 21.99 -5.11
N LEU A 201 5.90 22.13 -6.36
CA LEU A 201 4.99 23.20 -6.76
C LEU A 201 3.62 23.08 -6.08
N LEU A 202 3.08 21.87 -5.95
CA LEU A 202 1.85 21.64 -5.19
C LEU A 202 2.01 22.08 -3.73
N LEU A 203 3.09 21.67 -3.07
CA LEU A 203 3.37 22.04 -1.69
C LEU A 203 3.53 23.56 -1.52
N ALA A 204 4.26 24.20 -2.43
CA ALA A 204 4.39 25.66 -2.43
C ALA A 204 3.03 26.34 -2.61
N GLY A 205 2.19 25.85 -3.53
CA GLY A 205 0.82 26.34 -3.72
C GLY A 205 -0.03 26.22 -2.46
N LEU A 206 -0.03 25.06 -1.80
CA LEU A 206 -0.75 24.85 -0.54
C LEU A 206 -0.23 25.74 0.58
N ALA A 207 1.09 25.96 0.65
CA ALA A 207 1.70 26.88 1.62
C ALA A 207 1.23 28.33 1.42
N LEU A 208 1.08 28.77 0.16
CA LEU A 208 0.57 30.10 -0.19
C LEU A 208 -0.92 30.26 0.16
N VAL A 209 -1.73 29.20 0.00
CA VAL A 209 -3.15 29.22 0.40
C VAL A 209 -3.28 29.30 1.93
N GLY A 210 -2.42 28.58 2.66
CA GLY A 210 -2.31 28.71 4.10
C GLY A 210 -1.73 27.45 4.76
N TRP A 211 -1.01 27.64 5.86
CA TRP A 211 -0.37 26.54 6.58
C TRP A 211 -1.31 25.39 6.99
N PRO A 212 -2.61 25.59 7.32
CA PRO A 212 -3.52 24.47 7.61
C PRO A 212 -3.69 23.50 6.44
N PHE A 213 -3.75 24.01 5.20
CA PHE A 213 -3.87 23.20 3.99
C PHE A 213 -2.62 22.37 3.75
N LEU A 214 -1.45 23.01 3.90
CA LEU A 214 -0.16 22.34 3.82
C LEU A 214 -0.04 21.24 4.90
N ALA A 215 -0.39 21.56 6.15
CA ALA A 215 -0.32 20.63 7.26
C ALA A 215 -1.23 19.41 7.07
N ALA A 216 -2.48 19.61 6.67
CA ALA A 216 -3.42 18.52 6.40
C ALA A 216 -2.95 17.63 5.24
N PHE A 217 -2.45 18.23 4.17
CA PHE A 217 -1.96 17.49 3.02
C PHE A 217 -0.69 16.68 3.33
N LEU A 218 0.26 17.27 4.07
CA LEU A 218 1.46 16.56 4.54
C LEU A 218 1.11 15.45 5.52
N ALA A 219 0.18 15.67 6.44
CA ALA A 219 -0.24 14.68 7.42
C ALA A 219 -0.87 13.44 6.75
N GLN A 220 -1.80 13.64 5.81
CA GLN A 220 -2.40 12.51 5.10
C GLN A 220 -1.37 11.78 4.21
N ALA A 221 -0.48 12.52 3.54
CA ALA A 221 0.56 11.92 2.70
C ALA A 221 1.53 11.09 3.56
N ALA A 222 1.96 11.62 4.72
CA ALA A 222 2.86 10.91 5.63
C ALA A 222 2.26 9.58 6.12
N VAL A 223 0.97 9.55 6.47
CA VAL A 223 0.29 8.30 6.88
C VAL A 223 0.16 7.34 5.69
N ALA A 224 -0.19 7.82 4.50
CA ALA A 224 -0.29 6.99 3.31
C ALA A 224 1.06 6.34 2.92
N ILE A 225 2.13 7.14 2.93
CA ILE A 225 3.50 6.69 2.67
C ILE A 225 3.94 5.71 3.75
N TYR A 226 3.67 5.99 5.02
CA TYR A 226 3.98 5.06 6.11
C TYR A 226 3.33 3.69 5.89
N LEU A 227 2.06 3.64 5.49
CA LEU A 227 1.38 2.38 5.22
C LEU A 227 1.99 1.60 4.05
N LEU A 228 2.36 2.29 2.96
CA LEU A 228 3.05 1.66 1.84
C LEU A 228 4.38 1.04 2.30
N GLU A 229 5.19 1.82 3.02
CA GLU A 229 6.49 1.34 3.48
C GLU A 229 6.39 0.27 4.56
N PHE A 230 5.33 0.30 5.37
CA PHE A 230 4.99 -0.80 6.27
C PHE A 230 4.66 -2.08 5.48
N VAL A 231 3.90 -1.99 4.39
CA VAL A 231 3.57 -3.16 3.55
C VAL A 231 4.83 -3.71 2.88
N ASN A 232 5.67 -2.86 2.29
CA ASN A 232 6.97 -3.24 1.75
C ASN A 232 7.85 -3.94 2.80
N TYR A 233 7.94 -3.34 3.99
CA TYR A 233 8.66 -3.91 5.12
C TYR A 233 8.16 -5.30 5.46
N LEU A 234 6.84 -5.45 5.63
CA LEU A 234 6.19 -6.71 5.98
C LEU A 234 6.47 -7.80 4.93
N GLN A 235 6.32 -7.45 3.66
CA GLN A 235 6.45 -8.37 2.52
C GLN A 235 7.86 -8.89 2.29
N HIS A 236 8.90 -8.13 2.66
CA HIS A 236 10.29 -8.46 2.37
C HIS A 236 11.17 -8.61 3.63
N HIS A 237 10.57 -8.69 4.82
CA HIS A 237 11.38 -8.73 6.05
C HIS A 237 12.15 -10.04 6.20
N GLY A 238 13.46 -9.93 6.35
CA GLY A 238 14.35 -11.04 6.64
C GLY A 238 14.69 -11.93 5.44
N LEU A 239 13.84 -11.96 4.43
CA LEU A 239 13.99 -12.81 3.25
C LEU A 239 15.02 -12.21 2.29
N ARG A 240 16.05 -12.99 1.97
CA ARG A 240 17.17 -12.58 1.14
C ARG A 240 17.47 -13.65 0.10
N ARG A 241 17.99 -13.21 -1.04
CA ARG A 241 18.53 -14.06 -2.09
C ARG A 241 19.96 -13.67 -2.43
N GLY A 242 20.75 -14.63 -2.89
CA GLY A 242 22.08 -14.38 -3.41
C GLY A 242 22.08 -13.48 -4.65
N ASP A 243 23.22 -12.85 -4.93
CA ASP A 243 23.36 -11.96 -6.10
C ASP A 243 23.20 -12.70 -7.44
N ASP A 244 23.56 -13.98 -7.48
CA ASP A 244 23.40 -14.85 -8.66
C ASP A 244 22.14 -15.74 -8.57
N GLU A 245 21.42 -15.68 -7.45
CA GLU A 245 20.24 -16.50 -7.23
C GLU A 245 19.03 -15.96 -8.00
N ARG A 246 18.35 -16.84 -8.73
CA ARG A 246 17.09 -16.51 -9.41
C ARG A 246 16.00 -16.22 -8.38
N PRO A 247 15.21 -15.14 -8.57
CA PRO A 247 14.10 -14.86 -7.68
C PRO A 247 13.07 -16.00 -7.76
N ASN A 248 12.53 -16.40 -6.61
CA ASN A 248 11.54 -17.47 -6.45
C ASN A 248 10.59 -17.07 -5.31
N ALA A 249 9.52 -17.82 -5.09
CA ALA A 249 8.48 -17.45 -4.14
C ALA A 249 8.90 -17.44 -2.65
N THR A 250 10.03 -18.05 -2.28
CA THR A 250 10.53 -18.04 -0.89
C THR A 250 11.13 -16.70 -0.48
N HIS A 251 11.32 -15.77 -1.42
CA HIS A 251 11.94 -14.46 -1.19
C HIS A 251 10.96 -13.34 -0.81
N ALA A 252 9.67 -13.67 -0.65
CA ALA A 252 8.62 -12.76 -0.22
C ALA A 252 7.64 -13.47 0.70
N TRP A 253 7.07 -12.72 1.65
CA TRP A 253 6.00 -13.21 2.51
C TRP A 253 4.67 -13.24 1.77
N GLU A 254 3.89 -14.30 1.97
CA GLU A 254 2.53 -14.41 1.48
C GLU A 254 1.52 -14.36 2.64
N SER A 255 0.32 -13.83 2.39
CA SER A 255 -0.79 -13.96 3.34
C SER A 255 -2.08 -14.34 2.62
N ARG A 256 -2.68 -15.43 3.10
CA ARG A 256 -3.92 -16.01 2.57
C ARG A 256 -5.18 -15.53 3.30
N HIS A 257 -5.05 -14.52 4.16
CA HIS A 257 -6.17 -13.97 4.92
C HIS A 257 -7.17 -13.25 4.01
N ARG A 258 -8.44 -13.66 4.10
CA ARG A 258 -9.48 -13.27 3.14
C ARG A 258 -9.71 -11.77 3.10
N LEU A 259 -9.79 -11.11 4.26
CA LEU A 259 -10.06 -9.67 4.32
C LEU A 259 -8.94 -8.90 3.62
N SER A 260 -7.68 -9.08 4.05
CA SER A 260 -6.50 -8.47 3.42
C SER A 260 -6.45 -8.72 1.91
N ARG A 261 -6.70 -9.96 1.47
CA ARG A 261 -6.71 -10.29 0.04
C ARG A 261 -7.76 -9.48 -0.71
N TRP A 262 -8.99 -9.40 -0.22
CA TRP A 262 -10.05 -8.68 -0.92
C TRP A 262 -9.88 -7.16 -0.89
N THR A 263 -9.54 -6.60 0.25
CA THR A 263 -9.49 -5.14 0.47
C THR A 263 -8.18 -4.51 0.02
N LEU A 264 -7.14 -5.31 -0.24
CA LEU A 264 -5.85 -4.87 -0.76
C LEU A 264 -5.56 -5.46 -2.15
N MET A 265 -6.61 -5.74 -2.94
CA MET A 265 -6.53 -6.15 -4.34
C MET A 265 -5.53 -7.29 -4.54
N GLU A 266 -5.69 -8.37 -3.79
CA GLU A 266 -4.87 -9.60 -3.84
C GLU A 266 -3.35 -9.37 -3.67
N LEU A 267 -2.90 -8.15 -3.32
CA LEU A 267 -1.51 -7.80 -3.03
C LEU A 267 -0.84 -8.76 -2.02
N PRO A 268 -1.55 -9.31 -1.02
CA PRO A 268 -0.97 -10.32 -0.13
C PRO A 268 -0.47 -11.60 -0.80
N LEU A 269 -0.90 -11.91 -2.03
CA LEU A 269 -0.29 -12.95 -2.89
C LEU A 269 0.99 -12.43 -3.57
N HIS A 270 1.82 -11.79 -2.76
CA HIS A 270 2.96 -10.97 -3.17
C HIS A 270 4.06 -11.76 -3.90
N PRO A 271 4.39 -13.01 -3.53
CA PRO A 271 5.32 -13.81 -4.30
C PRO A 271 4.86 -13.98 -5.75
N SER A 272 3.58 -14.29 -5.98
CA SER A 272 3.04 -14.40 -7.34
C SER A 272 3.14 -13.08 -8.11
N HIS A 273 2.93 -11.95 -7.43
CA HIS A 273 3.11 -10.64 -8.03
C HIS A 273 4.57 -10.42 -8.48
N HIS A 274 5.57 -10.69 -7.63
CA HIS A 274 6.97 -10.51 -8.00
C HIS A 274 7.50 -11.48 -9.06
N LEU A 275 6.97 -12.70 -9.10
CA LEU A 275 7.32 -13.66 -10.15
C LEU A 275 6.85 -13.18 -11.53
N LYS A 276 5.72 -12.47 -11.60
CA LYS A 276 5.21 -11.90 -12.85
C LYS A 276 4.36 -10.64 -12.58
N ALA A 277 5.03 -9.50 -12.45
CA ALA A 277 4.42 -8.21 -12.07
C ALA A 277 3.37 -7.69 -13.06
N SER A 278 3.35 -8.20 -14.30
CA SER A 278 2.34 -7.88 -15.31
C SER A 278 1.01 -8.62 -15.13
N THR A 279 0.94 -9.57 -14.19
CA THR A 279 -0.27 -10.33 -13.88
C THR A 279 -1.25 -9.44 -13.13
N PRO A 280 -2.46 -9.18 -13.67
CA PRO A 280 -3.47 -8.41 -12.96
C PRO A 280 -3.85 -9.07 -11.65
N TYR A 281 -4.14 -8.27 -10.63
CA TYR A 281 -4.34 -8.77 -9.27
C TYR A 281 -5.33 -9.95 -9.12
N GLN A 282 -6.45 -9.93 -9.84
CA GLN A 282 -7.46 -10.99 -9.74
C GLN A 282 -7.00 -12.35 -10.29
N ARG A 283 -5.83 -12.38 -10.94
CA ARG A 283 -5.22 -13.59 -11.50
C ARG A 283 -3.98 -14.05 -10.72
N LEU A 284 -3.68 -13.42 -9.58
CA LEU A 284 -2.59 -13.88 -8.74
C LEU A 284 -2.91 -15.25 -8.15
N GLU A 285 -1.86 -16.06 -8.01
CA GLU A 285 -1.94 -17.44 -7.53
C GLU A 285 -1.30 -17.55 -6.15
N VAL A 286 -1.74 -18.52 -5.36
CA VAL A 286 -1.06 -18.90 -4.12
C VAL A 286 0.27 -19.60 -4.45
N ARG A 287 1.27 -19.42 -3.59
CA ARG A 287 2.56 -20.12 -3.69
C ARG A 287 2.80 -20.90 -2.40
N ASP A 288 2.70 -22.22 -2.47
CA ASP A 288 2.82 -23.09 -1.30
C ASP A 288 4.24 -23.12 -0.73
N GLU A 289 5.24 -22.86 -1.58
CA GLU A 289 6.63 -22.70 -1.19
C GLU A 289 6.92 -21.37 -0.46
N ALA A 290 6.02 -20.38 -0.55
CA ALA A 290 6.25 -19.08 0.07
C ALA A 290 6.04 -19.12 1.60
N PRO A 291 6.91 -18.46 2.38
CA PRO A 291 6.69 -18.32 3.81
C PRO A 291 5.41 -17.51 4.08
N GLN A 292 4.57 -18.02 4.98
CA GLN A 292 3.27 -17.42 5.29
C GLN A 292 3.34 -16.47 6.50
N LEU A 293 2.65 -15.34 6.40
CA LEU A 293 2.43 -14.47 7.55
C LEU A 293 1.49 -15.14 8.57
N PRO A 294 1.74 -14.97 9.88
CA PRO A 294 0.93 -15.61 10.93
C PRO A 294 -0.45 -14.96 11.10
N LEU A 295 -0.61 -13.72 10.64
CA LEU A 295 -1.85 -12.96 10.62
C LEU A 295 -1.98 -12.26 9.26
N GLY A 296 -3.16 -11.74 8.94
CA GLY A 296 -3.33 -10.84 7.80
C GLY A 296 -2.73 -9.46 8.08
N TYR A 297 -2.74 -8.60 7.06
CA TYR A 297 -2.03 -7.32 7.08
C TYR A 297 -2.53 -6.40 8.19
N TYR A 298 -3.83 -6.46 8.51
CA TYR A 298 -4.43 -5.65 9.57
C TYR A 298 -3.94 -6.07 10.96
N GLY A 299 -3.82 -7.37 11.21
CA GLY A 299 -3.23 -7.88 12.45
C GLY A 299 -1.71 -7.64 12.51
N MET A 300 -1.03 -7.85 11.38
CA MET A 300 0.41 -7.67 11.28
C MET A 300 0.85 -6.21 11.46
N PHE A 301 -0.01 -5.23 11.18
CA PHE A 301 0.23 -3.83 11.49
C PHE A 301 0.60 -3.64 12.95
N TRP A 302 -0.24 -4.11 13.87
CA TRP A 302 -0.01 -4.00 15.32
C TRP A 302 1.22 -4.76 15.78
N VAL A 303 1.43 -5.96 15.23
CA VAL A 303 2.59 -6.79 15.57
C VAL A 303 3.90 -6.09 15.17
N ALA A 304 3.95 -5.45 13.99
CA ALA A 304 5.15 -4.78 13.50
C ALA A 304 5.55 -3.55 14.33
N LEU A 305 4.58 -2.91 15.01
CA LEU A 305 4.85 -1.83 15.98
C LEU A 305 5.59 -2.32 17.23
N ILE A 306 5.71 -3.64 17.43
CA ILE A 306 6.48 -4.26 18.51
C ILE A 306 7.61 -5.10 17.87
N PRO A 307 8.74 -4.48 17.47
CA PRO A 307 9.79 -5.15 16.69
C PRO A 307 10.30 -6.48 17.27
N PRO A 308 10.49 -6.64 18.59
CA PRO A 308 10.90 -7.92 19.16
C PRO A 308 9.86 -9.04 18.95
N LEU A 309 8.57 -8.73 19.05
CA LEU A 309 7.47 -9.68 18.83
C LEU A 309 7.39 -10.04 17.34
N PHE A 310 7.40 -9.03 16.48
CA PHE A 310 7.41 -9.19 15.03
C PHE A 310 8.55 -10.11 14.56
N GLY A 311 9.78 -9.80 14.95
CA GLY A 311 10.95 -10.59 14.56
C GLY A 311 10.88 -12.04 15.03
N ARG A 312 10.40 -12.29 16.26
CA ARG A 312 10.21 -13.67 16.77
C ARG A 312 9.19 -14.45 15.95
N LEU A 313 8.06 -13.82 15.61
CA LEU A 313 6.98 -14.46 14.86
C LEU A 313 7.40 -14.78 13.42
N LEU A 314 8.01 -13.83 12.71
CA LEU A 314 8.46 -14.07 11.34
C LEU A 314 9.58 -15.13 11.30
N ARG A 315 10.55 -15.10 12.22
CA ARG A 315 11.57 -16.16 12.27
C ARG A 315 10.98 -17.54 12.52
N LYS A 316 9.92 -17.64 13.35
CA LYS A 316 9.20 -18.90 13.56
C LYS A 316 8.58 -19.40 12.26
N GLN A 317 7.92 -18.52 11.50
CA GLN A 317 7.30 -18.89 10.22
C GLN A 317 8.34 -19.28 9.16
N ALA A 318 9.45 -18.55 9.06
CA ALA A 318 10.54 -18.88 8.14
C ALA A 318 11.12 -20.27 8.41
N LYS A 319 11.30 -20.64 9.68
CA LYS A 319 11.78 -21.98 10.08
C LYS A 319 10.83 -23.11 9.69
N ILE A 320 9.51 -22.89 9.67
CA ILE A 320 8.52 -23.90 9.29
C ILE A 320 8.72 -24.33 7.83
N VAL A 321 9.13 -23.40 6.96
CA VAL A 321 9.41 -23.66 5.53
C VAL A 321 10.89 -23.87 5.23
N GLY A 322 11.72 -24.09 6.26
CA GLY A 322 13.15 -24.42 6.10
C GLY A 322 14.06 -23.24 5.72
N LEU A 323 13.61 -22.00 5.87
CA LEU A 323 14.42 -20.81 5.56
C LEU A 323 15.34 -20.40 6.72
N PRO A 324 16.53 -19.85 6.43
CA PRO A 324 17.43 -19.34 7.46
C PRO A 324 16.84 -18.09 8.14
N ALA A 325 16.78 -18.11 9.48
CA ALA A 325 16.11 -17.11 10.30
C ALA A 325 16.78 -16.85 11.65
#